data_AF-A0A7C4AY07-F1
#
_entry.id   AF-A0A7C4AY07-F1
#
_cell.length_a   1.000
_cell.length_b   1.000
_cell.length_c   1.000
_cell.angle_alpha   90.00
_cell.angle_beta   90.00
_cell.angle_gamma   90.00
#
_symmetry.space_group_name_H-M   'P 1'
#
loop_
_entity.id
_entity.type
_entity.pdbx_description
1 polymer ?
#
loop_
_entity_poly.entity_id
_entity_poly.type
_entity_poly.pdbx_seq_one_letter_code
_entity_poly.pdbx_strand_id
1 'polypeptide(L)'
;MEMSPEEKFKEISPADFFYRNRDIAGFSNPVRALYTAVRELVENSLDACEARGILPDIVLFLTIEGQASSERNVVRIKITDNGGGIPPEHIPNAFGKILFGSKYTLIQSRGTFGLGGKMAYLYGQITTNNPLEITVGYRKKIYFFKIMIDIKKNEPIVLEREEKNNSKKWNGTIVSFTLEGDYFRAFPKILEYIKLSALVAPYANITLIDAYGRLIRFSRSTVQMPNPPKETLPHPHGVDVEMVKRLAEENRKRTLISFLTRSFHRVGKETSSRILGQLNLSPDTVVGELGLDEIVRLTQALKNYDGFLPPDASILSPIGEALLKEGIKKELEPEVLAVESRKPQAYSGHPFIVEVGIAYGGRITPPEDGNAII
;
A
#
# COMPACT_ATOMS: atom_id res chain seq x y z
N MET A 1 -7.31 -19.46 51.99
CA MET A 1 -6.25 -19.26 50.99
C MET A 1 -6.95 -18.90 49.69
N GLU A 2 -7.05 -17.62 49.37
CA GLU A 2 -7.48 -17.21 48.03
C GLU A 2 -6.38 -17.63 47.06
N MET A 3 -6.71 -18.57 46.17
CA MET A 3 -5.83 -18.93 45.07
C MET A 3 -5.64 -17.69 44.20
N SER A 4 -4.40 -17.21 44.11
CA SER A 4 -4.02 -16.22 43.10
C SER A 4 -4.41 -16.75 41.71
N PRO A 5 -4.96 -15.92 40.81
CA PRO A 5 -5.32 -16.39 39.48
C PRO A 5 -4.08 -16.98 38.79
N GLU A 6 -4.13 -18.25 38.40
CA GLU A 6 -3.06 -18.87 37.60
C GLU A 6 -2.97 -18.17 36.24
N GLU A 7 -1.79 -17.64 35.93
CA GLU A 7 -1.51 -17.02 34.64
C GLU A 7 -1.56 -18.07 33.52
N LYS A 8 -2.44 -17.85 32.53
CA LYS A 8 -2.57 -18.72 31.35
C LYS A 8 -1.90 -18.07 30.14
N PHE A 9 -0.76 -18.62 29.73
CA PHE A 9 -0.06 -18.21 28.50
C PHE A 9 -0.82 -18.70 27.25
N LYS A 10 -1.02 -17.82 26.27
CA LYS A 10 -1.66 -18.12 24.99
C LYS A 10 -0.97 -17.39 23.85
N GLU A 11 -0.77 -18.08 22.73
CA GLU A 11 -0.36 -17.49 21.46
C GLU A 11 -1.60 -16.99 20.69
N ILE A 12 -1.45 -15.90 19.93
CA ILE A 12 -2.49 -15.34 19.07
C ILE A 12 -1.94 -15.14 17.66
N SER A 13 -2.78 -15.39 16.66
CA SER A 13 -2.41 -15.17 15.26
C SER A 13 -2.35 -13.66 14.93
N PRO A 14 -1.73 -13.26 13.80
CA PRO A 14 -1.81 -11.88 13.33
C PRO A 14 -3.25 -11.39 13.16
N ALA A 15 -4.14 -12.22 12.61
CA ALA A 15 -5.54 -11.86 12.43
C ALA A 15 -6.26 -11.67 13.78
N ASP A 16 -6.00 -12.54 14.77
CA ASP A 16 -6.55 -12.39 16.14
C ASP A 16 -5.97 -11.16 16.85
N PHE A 17 -4.68 -10.87 16.67
CA PHE A 17 -4.06 -9.64 17.19
C PHE A 17 -4.77 -8.39 16.66
N PHE A 18 -4.99 -8.30 15.35
CA PHE A 18 -5.66 -7.15 14.75
C PHE A 18 -7.17 -7.10 15.02
N TYR A 19 -7.82 -8.25 15.18
CA TYR A 19 -9.19 -8.31 15.67
C TYR A 19 -9.31 -7.65 17.05
N ARG A 20 -8.40 -7.96 17.97
CA ARG A 20 -8.36 -7.37 19.31
C ARG A 20 -7.90 -5.91 19.33
N ASN A 21 -7.03 -5.53 18.39
CA ASN A 21 -6.40 -4.21 18.32
C ASN A 21 -6.76 -3.45 17.04
N ARG A 22 -8.05 -3.42 16.68
CA ARG A 22 -8.56 -2.81 15.44
C ARG A 22 -8.17 -1.34 15.27
N ASP A 23 -7.93 -0.64 16.37
CA ASP A 23 -7.56 0.78 16.40
C ASP A 23 -6.22 1.04 15.70
N ILE A 24 -5.28 0.08 15.79
CA ILE A 24 -3.94 0.16 15.16
C ILE A 24 -4.06 0.28 13.64
N ALA A 25 -5.05 -0.38 13.05
CA ALA A 25 -5.27 -0.37 11.60
C ALA A 25 -6.23 0.75 11.15
N GLY A 26 -6.63 1.67 12.04
CA GLY A 26 -7.56 2.75 11.72
C GLY A 26 -9.05 2.37 11.77
N PHE A 27 -9.39 1.20 12.31
CA PHE A 27 -10.77 0.70 12.41
C PHE A 27 -11.38 0.94 13.81
N SER A 28 -11.04 2.09 14.42
CA SER A 28 -11.42 2.37 15.81
C SER A 28 -12.86 2.81 16.01
N ASN A 29 -13.42 3.53 15.03
CA ASN A 29 -14.81 3.98 15.07
C ASN A 29 -15.47 3.83 13.69
N PRO A 30 -16.81 3.76 13.61
CA PRO A 30 -17.53 3.48 12.36
C PRO A 30 -17.28 4.50 11.24
N VAL A 31 -17.05 5.79 11.58
CA VAL A 31 -16.73 6.83 10.60
C VAL A 31 -15.36 6.58 9.97
N ARG A 32 -14.35 6.38 10.82
CA ARG A 32 -12.95 6.14 10.41
C ARG A 32 -12.81 4.79 9.71
N ALA A 33 -13.53 3.76 10.14
CA ALA A 33 -13.52 2.44 9.54
C ALA A 33 -14.00 2.48 8.09
N LEU A 34 -15.16 3.10 7.82
CA LEU A 34 -15.69 3.25 6.47
C LEU A 34 -14.77 4.11 5.59
N TYR A 35 -14.29 5.24 6.11
CA TYR A 35 -13.31 6.08 5.41
C TYR A 35 -12.03 5.31 5.04
N THR A 36 -11.44 4.60 6.01
CA THR A 36 -10.20 3.84 5.83
C THR A 36 -10.40 2.69 4.84
N ALA A 37 -11.52 1.97 4.92
CA ALA A 37 -11.85 0.93 3.96
C ALA A 37 -11.91 1.46 2.52
N VAL A 38 -12.62 2.56 2.30
CA VAL A 38 -12.71 3.19 0.97
C VAL A 38 -11.33 3.65 0.48
N ARG A 39 -10.57 4.33 1.35
CA ARG A 39 -9.21 4.80 1.05
C ARG A 39 -8.31 3.67 0.56
N GLU A 40 -8.22 2.59 1.34
CA GLU A 40 -7.36 1.45 1.03
C GLU A 40 -7.77 0.74 -0.27
N LEU A 41 -9.06 0.66 -0.56
CA LEU A 41 -9.56 0.07 -1.80
C LEU A 41 -9.20 0.92 -3.02
N VAL A 42 -9.41 2.24 -2.94
CA VAL A 42 -9.05 3.18 -4.02
C VAL A 42 -7.54 3.16 -4.28
N GLU A 43 -6.72 3.17 -3.23
CA GLU A 43 -5.25 3.09 -3.36
C GLU A 43 -4.80 1.79 -4.02
N ASN A 44 -5.35 0.65 -3.61
CA ASN A 44 -4.99 -0.63 -4.23
C ASN A 44 -5.44 -0.73 -5.70
N SER A 45 -6.60 -0.16 -6.05
CA SER A 45 -7.06 -0.10 -7.44
C SER A 45 -6.19 0.83 -8.30
N LEU A 46 -5.74 1.97 -7.77
CA LEU A 46 -4.77 2.85 -8.45
C LEU A 46 -3.43 2.14 -8.65
N ASP A 47 -2.86 1.57 -7.58
CA ASP A 47 -1.59 0.81 -7.62
C ASP A 47 -1.65 -0.31 -8.68
N ALA A 48 -2.77 -1.04 -8.75
CA ALA A 48 -2.95 -2.17 -9.69
C ALA A 48 -2.96 -1.74 -11.18
N CYS A 49 -3.35 -0.50 -11.45
CA CYS A 49 -3.35 0.10 -12.79
C CYS A 49 -1.98 0.72 -13.10
N GLU A 50 -1.47 1.56 -12.20
CA GLU A 50 -0.22 2.31 -12.33
C GLU A 50 0.99 1.37 -12.50
N ALA A 51 1.05 0.27 -11.75
CA ALA A 51 2.12 -0.73 -11.84
C ALA A 51 2.26 -1.38 -13.23
N ARG A 52 1.24 -1.28 -14.08
CA ARG A 52 1.22 -1.83 -15.45
C ARG A 52 1.12 -0.75 -16.52
N GLY A 53 1.20 0.52 -16.15
CA GLY A 53 0.98 1.64 -17.08
C GLY A 53 -0.40 1.60 -17.73
N ILE A 54 -1.42 1.15 -16.99
CA ILE A 54 -2.83 1.18 -17.43
C ILE A 54 -3.45 2.45 -16.86
N LEU A 55 -4.11 3.25 -17.72
CA LEU A 55 -4.82 4.43 -17.25
C LEU A 55 -6.01 4.03 -16.38
N PRO A 56 -6.04 4.37 -15.08
CA PRO A 56 -7.04 3.86 -14.14
C PRO A 56 -8.46 4.27 -14.50
N ASP A 57 -9.36 3.31 -14.54
CA ASP A 57 -10.81 3.51 -14.58
C ASP A 57 -11.43 2.78 -13.39
N ILE A 58 -11.78 3.57 -12.38
CA ILE A 58 -12.21 3.08 -11.07
C ILE A 58 -13.66 3.48 -10.84
N VAL A 59 -14.49 2.52 -10.44
CA VAL A 59 -15.88 2.75 -10.06
C VAL A 59 -16.13 2.23 -8.66
N LEU A 60 -16.51 3.13 -7.75
CA LEU A 60 -16.83 2.87 -6.36
C LEU A 60 -18.34 3.04 -6.14
N PHE A 61 -18.97 1.99 -5.63
CA PHE A 61 -20.36 2.00 -5.19
C PHE A 61 -20.40 1.91 -3.66
N LEU A 62 -21.19 2.79 -3.04
CA LEU A 62 -21.53 2.72 -1.63
C LEU A 62 -23.05 2.54 -1.52
N THR A 63 -23.49 1.42 -0.93
CA THR A 63 -24.92 1.12 -0.76
C THR A 63 -25.22 0.90 0.71
N ILE A 64 -26.27 1.53 1.25
CA ILE A 64 -26.78 1.20 2.58
C ILE A 64 -27.73 0.00 2.44
N GLU A 65 -27.37 -1.14 3.03
CA GLU A 65 -28.17 -2.39 2.96
C GLU A 65 -29.04 -2.60 4.21
N GLY A 66 -28.80 -1.83 5.27
CA GLY A 66 -29.58 -1.91 6.49
C GLY A 66 -29.07 -0.98 7.57
N GLN A 67 -29.78 -0.96 8.70
CA GLN A 67 -29.35 -0.26 9.91
C GLN A 67 -28.80 -1.27 10.92
N ALA A 68 -27.62 -1.01 11.45
CA ALA A 68 -27.02 -1.77 12.54
C ALA A 68 -27.37 -1.15 13.90
N SER A 69 -27.54 0.18 13.96
CA SER A 69 -28.04 0.92 15.13
C SER A 69 -28.63 2.27 14.69
N SER A 70 -29.04 3.12 15.65
CA SER A 70 -29.54 4.48 15.37
C SER A 70 -28.55 5.38 14.62
N GLU A 71 -27.24 5.15 14.79
CA GLU A 71 -26.17 5.93 14.14
C GLU A 71 -25.33 5.10 13.14
N ARG A 72 -25.55 3.78 13.04
CA ARG A 72 -24.73 2.88 12.22
C ARG A 72 -25.54 2.19 11.15
N ASN A 73 -24.93 2.10 9.98
CA ASN A 73 -25.49 1.46 8.80
C ASN A 73 -24.65 0.23 8.44
N VAL A 74 -25.28 -0.78 7.88
CA VAL A 74 -24.57 -1.82 7.13
C VAL A 74 -24.34 -1.27 5.73
N VAL A 75 -23.09 -0.98 5.40
CA VAL A 75 -22.71 -0.37 4.12
C VAL A 75 -22.00 -1.41 3.27
N ARG A 76 -22.53 -1.68 2.08
CA ARG A 76 -21.83 -2.42 1.04
C ARG A 76 -20.89 -1.48 0.29
N ILE A 77 -19.63 -1.87 0.24
CA ILE A 77 -18.61 -1.23 -0.59
C ILE A 77 -18.34 -2.16 -1.76
N LYS A 78 -18.50 -1.65 -2.98
CA LYS A 78 -18.11 -2.37 -4.20
C LYS A 78 -17.22 -1.48 -5.05
N ILE A 79 -16.00 -1.93 -5.29
CA ILE A 79 -15.04 -1.22 -6.16
C ILE A 79 -14.72 -2.08 -7.37
N THR A 80 -14.62 -1.45 -8.54
CA THR A 80 -14.17 -2.05 -9.79
C THR A 80 -12.99 -1.25 -10.31
N ASP A 81 -11.93 -1.94 -10.74
CA ASP A 81 -10.84 -1.35 -11.52
C ASP A 81 -10.60 -2.09 -12.83
N ASN A 82 -9.85 -1.46 -13.73
CA ASN A 82 -9.36 -2.01 -14.99
C ASN A 82 -7.88 -2.43 -14.92
N GLY A 83 -7.36 -2.71 -13.73
CA GLY A 83 -5.98 -3.14 -13.53
C GLY A 83 -5.70 -4.49 -14.18
N GLY A 84 -4.45 -4.94 -14.17
CA GLY A 84 -4.09 -6.21 -14.85
C GLY A 84 -4.50 -7.49 -14.11
N GLY A 85 -5.37 -7.39 -13.08
CA GLY A 85 -5.84 -8.51 -12.27
C GLY A 85 -4.76 -9.17 -11.41
N ILE A 86 -5.18 -10.22 -10.70
CA ILE A 86 -4.38 -11.00 -9.76
C ILE A 86 -4.39 -12.47 -10.22
N PRO A 87 -3.24 -13.18 -10.25
CA PRO A 87 -3.20 -14.60 -10.58
C PRO A 87 -4.12 -15.41 -9.64
N PRO A 88 -4.98 -16.30 -10.18
CA PRO A 88 -6.03 -16.97 -9.41
C PRO A 88 -5.51 -17.79 -8.23
N GLU A 89 -4.30 -18.36 -8.34
CA GLU A 89 -3.60 -19.10 -7.30
C GLU A 89 -3.24 -18.24 -6.08
N HIS A 90 -3.11 -16.93 -6.26
CA HIS A 90 -2.74 -16.00 -5.19
C HIS A 90 -3.94 -15.29 -4.56
N ILE A 91 -5.12 -15.31 -5.20
CA ILE A 91 -6.31 -14.57 -4.73
C ILE A 91 -6.68 -14.92 -3.29
N PRO A 92 -6.84 -16.20 -2.89
CA PRO A 92 -7.23 -16.51 -1.50
C PRO A 92 -6.27 -15.91 -0.47
N ASN A 93 -4.95 -16.07 -0.67
CA ASN A 93 -3.96 -15.54 0.26
C ASN A 93 -3.83 -14.01 0.19
N ALA A 94 -3.92 -13.42 -1.00
CA ALA A 94 -3.81 -11.97 -1.20
C ALA A 94 -4.90 -11.18 -0.45
N PHE A 95 -6.08 -11.78 -0.26
CA PHE A 95 -7.21 -11.13 0.41
C PHE A 95 -7.50 -11.70 1.80
N GLY A 96 -7.20 -12.98 2.06
CA GLY A 96 -7.60 -13.68 3.28
C GLY A 96 -6.47 -14.10 4.23
N LYS A 97 -5.21 -13.74 3.96
CA LYS A 97 -4.07 -13.97 4.87
C LYS A 97 -3.43 -12.66 5.30
N ILE A 98 -3.55 -12.29 6.57
CA ILE A 98 -2.95 -11.07 7.13
C ILE A 98 -1.42 -11.20 7.10
N LEU A 99 -0.72 -10.11 6.76
CA LEU A 99 0.73 -10.09 6.51
C LEU A 99 1.17 -11.04 5.39
N PHE A 100 0.35 -11.15 4.34
CA PHE A 100 0.73 -11.75 3.07
C PHE A 100 0.59 -10.72 1.96
N GLY A 101 1.58 -10.58 1.10
CA GLY A 101 1.54 -9.59 0.03
C GLY A 101 2.80 -9.61 -0.83
N SER A 102 2.72 -8.93 -1.96
CA SER A 102 3.84 -8.71 -2.87
C SER A 102 4.67 -7.46 -2.52
N LYS A 103 4.24 -6.68 -1.52
CA LYS A 103 4.83 -5.38 -1.13
C LYS A 103 6.03 -5.50 -0.16
N TYR A 104 6.69 -6.65 -0.09
CA TYR A 104 7.87 -6.86 0.76
C TYR A 104 9.20 -6.52 0.07
N THR A 105 9.16 -6.21 -1.21
CA THR A 105 10.28 -5.64 -1.95
C THR A 105 10.34 -4.13 -1.73
N LEU A 106 11.55 -3.56 -1.72
CA LEU A 106 11.75 -2.12 -1.51
C LEU A 106 11.36 -1.37 -2.78
N ILE A 107 10.10 -0.97 -2.87
CA ILE A 107 9.52 -0.19 -3.97
C ILE A 107 8.60 0.89 -3.38
N GLN A 108 8.54 2.06 -4.02
CA GLN A 108 7.57 3.08 -3.63
C GLN A 108 6.16 2.59 -3.95
N SER A 109 5.27 2.58 -2.96
CA SER A 109 3.84 2.31 -3.14
C SER A 109 3.02 3.07 -2.11
N ARG A 110 1.73 3.30 -2.38
CA ARG A 110 0.83 4.07 -1.50
C ARG A 110 0.67 3.42 -0.12
N GLY A 111 0.62 2.09 -0.07
CA GLY A 111 0.53 1.32 1.18
C GLY A 111 1.84 0.58 1.53
N THR A 112 2.20 0.54 2.82
CA THR A 112 3.50 0.02 3.31
C THR A 112 3.51 -1.46 3.68
N PHE A 113 2.39 -2.01 4.17
CA PHE A 113 2.37 -3.37 4.73
C PHE A 113 1.44 -4.37 4.00
N GLY A 114 0.74 -3.93 2.94
CA GLY A 114 -0.29 -4.74 2.29
C GLY A 114 -1.42 -5.19 3.23
N LEU A 115 -1.59 -4.46 4.35
CA LEU A 115 -2.49 -4.77 5.46
C LEU A 115 -3.87 -4.11 5.30
N GLY A 116 -3.94 -2.85 4.87
CA GLY A 116 -5.15 -2.05 5.07
C GLY A 116 -6.39 -2.58 4.35
N GLY A 117 -6.27 -3.00 3.09
CA GLY A 117 -7.38 -3.67 2.38
C GLY A 117 -7.88 -4.93 3.08
N LYS A 118 -6.96 -5.79 3.56
CA LYS A 118 -7.32 -7.00 4.32
C LYS A 118 -7.98 -6.68 5.65
N MET A 119 -7.52 -5.62 6.31
CA MET A 119 -8.12 -5.12 7.54
C MET A 119 -9.54 -4.61 7.33
N ALA A 120 -9.82 -3.99 6.18
CA ALA A 120 -11.19 -3.62 5.81
C ALA A 120 -12.09 -4.85 5.69
N TYR A 121 -11.61 -5.91 5.03
CA TYR A 121 -12.37 -7.16 4.90
C TYR A 121 -12.57 -7.86 6.24
N LEU A 122 -11.52 -7.95 7.05
CA LEU A 122 -11.58 -8.54 8.39
C LEU A 122 -12.60 -7.78 9.25
N TYR A 123 -12.55 -6.45 9.25
CA TYR A 123 -13.52 -5.60 9.95
C TYR A 123 -14.95 -5.83 9.45
N GLY A 124 -15.15 -5.90 8.13
CA GLY A 124 -16.43 -6.22 7.53
C GLY A 124 -16.98 -7.58 7.96
N GLN A 125 -16.13 -8.61 7.97
CA GLN A 125 -16.46 -9.95 8.43
C GLN A 125 -16.85 -9.97 9.91
N ILE A 126 -16.10 -9.28 10.78
CA ILE A 126 -16.39 -9.25 12.22
C ILE A 126 -17.72 -8.54 12.51
N THR A 127 -18.02 -7.48 11.76
CA THR A 127 -19.19 -6.62 12.02
C THR A 127 -20.45 -7.13 11.35
N THR A 128 -20.36 -7.72 10.15
CA THR A 128 -21.54 -8.12 9.37
C THR A 128 -21.64 -9.63 9.13
N ASN A 129 -20.58 -10.38 9.44
CA ASN A 129 -20.47 -11.83 9.20
C ASN A 129 -20.72 -12.24 7.73
N ASN A 130 -20.53 -11.31 6.78
CA ASN A 130 -20.67 -11.57 5.36
C ASN A 130 -19.31 -11.85 4.71
N PRO A 131 -19.25 -12.72 3.69
CA PRO A 131 -18.02 -13.02 2.97
C PRO A 131 -17.61 -11.87 2.05
N LEU A 132 -16.32 -11.85 1.74
CA LEU A 132 -15.75 -11.02 0.69
C LEU A 132 -15.98 -11.67 -0.68
N GLU A 133 -16.56 -10.91 -1.60
CA GLU A 133 -16.77 -11.32 -2.99
C GLU A 133 -15.72 -10.68 -3.89
N ILE A 134 -15.05 -11.50 -4.69
CA ILE A 134 -13.98 -11.06 -5.58
C ILE A 134 -14.25 -11.60 -6.98
N THR A 135 -14.25 -10.72 -7.98
CA THR A 135 -14.26 -11.12 -9.40
C THR A 135 -13.00 -10.60 -10.07
N VAL A 136 -12.22 -11.47 -10.72
CA VAL A 136 -10.97 -11.09 -11.38
C VAL A 136 -10.97 -11.55 -12.83
N GLY A 137 -10.72 -10.61 -13.74
CA GLY A 137 -10.42 -10.89 -15.13
C GLY A 137 -8.93 -11.13 -15.27
N TYR A 138 -8.54 -12.39 -15.56
CA TYR A 138 -7.14 -12.75 -15.73
C TYR A 138 -6.94 -13.63 -16.96
N ARG A 139 -6.24 -13.09 -17.95
CA ARG A 139 -5.99 -13.74 -19.25
C ARG A 139 -7.33 -14.11 -19.92
N LYS A 140 -7.55 -15.40 -20.21
CA LYS A 140 -8.73 -15.91 -20.94
C LYS A 140 -9.90 -16.29 -20.03
N LYS A 141 -9.80 -16.04 -18.73
CA LYS A 141 -10.80 -16.48 -17.73
C LYS A 141 -11.21 -15.33 -16.81
N ILE A 142 -12.44 -15.43 -16.32
CA ILE A 142 -12.96 -14.63 -15.23
C ILE A 142 -13.13 -15.57 -14.05
N TYR A 143 -12.55 -15.22 -12.91
CA TYR A 143 -12.63 -16.00 -11.68
C TYR A 143 -13.51 -15.27 -10.67
N PHE A 144 -14.41 -16.00 -10.03
CA PHE A 144 -15.21 -15.51 -8.91
C PHE A 144 -14.84 -16.27 -7.64
N PHE A 145 -14.69 -15.56 -6.53
CA PHE A 145 -14.43 -16.13 -5.22
C PHE A 145 -15.34 -15.49 -4.18
N LYS A 146 -15.88 -16.33 -3.28
CA LYS A 146 -16.35 -15.90 -1.96
C LYS A 146 -15.39 -16.41 -0.90
N ILE A 147 -14.83 -15.51 -0.12
CA ILE A 147 -13.84 -15.87 0.91
C ILE A 147 -14.18 -15.27 2.27
N MET A 148 -13.77 -15.98 3.31
CA MET A 148 -13.70 -15.49 4.69
C MET A 148 -12.27 -15.71 5.23
N ILE A 149 -11.98 -15.13 6.38
CA ILE A 149 -10.70 -15.26 7.09
C ILE A 149 -10.93 -16.13 8.32
N ASP A 150 -10.19 -17.24 8.45
CA ASP A 150 -10.04 -17.93 9.72
C ASP A 150 -9.15 -17.06 10.62
N ILE A 151 -9.78 -16.33 11.55
CA ILE A 151 -9.09 -15.41 12.46
C ILE A 151 -8.10 -16.16 13.36
N LYS A 152 -8.40 -17.40 13.76
CA LYS A 152 -7.50 -18.16 14.65
C LYS A 152 -6.28 -18.67 13.91
N LYS A 153 -6.43 -19.11 12.66
CA LYS A 153 -5.33 -19.67 11.87
C LYS A 153 -4.60 -18.64 11.01
N ASN A 154 -5.19 -17.47 10.79
CA ASN A 154 -4.74 -16.50 9.79
C ASN A 154 -4.66 -17.13 8.38
N GLU A 155 -5.73 -17.81 7.98
CA GLU A 155 -5.83 -18.51 6.70
C GLU A 155 -7.14 -18.18 5.97
N PRO A 156 -7.14 -18.14 4.62
CA PRO A 156 -8.36 -17.93 3.87
C PRO A 156 -9.25 -19.18 3.88
N ILE A 157 -10.54 -18.97 4.13
CA ILE A 157 -11.60 -19.96 3.95
C ILE A 157 -12.29 -19.64 2.62
N VAL A 158 -12.11 -20.49 1.60
CA VAL A 158 -12.80 -20.33 0.31
C VAL A 158 -14.16 -21.01 0.40
N LEU A 159 -15.23 -20.22 0.39
CA LEU A 159 -16.61 -20.71 0.43
C LEU A 159 -17.12 -21.08 -0.96
N GLU A 160 -16.75 -20.29 -1.96
CA GLU A 160 -17.22 -20.47 -3.34
C GLU A 160 -16.09 -20.10 -4.30
N ARG A 161 -15.96 -20.86 -5.38
CA ARG A 161 -15.05 -20.58 -6.49
C ARG A 161 -15.72 -20.95 -7.80
N GLU A 162 -15.88 -19.98 -8.69
CA GLU A 162 -16.34 -20.22 -10.05
C GLU A 162 -15.31 -19.72 -11.07
N GLU A 163 -15.32 -20.32 -12.26
CA GLU A 163 -14.59 -19.80 -13.42
C GLU A 163 -15.47 -19.76 -14.67
N LYS A 164 -15.32 -18.68 -15.44
CA LYS A 164 -16.06 -18.45 -16.70
C LYS A 164 -15.09 -18.03 -17.79
N ASN A 165 -15.46 -18.27 -19.04
CA ASN A 165 -14.66 -17.84 -20.18
C ASN A 165 -14.73 -16.31 -20.33
N ASN A 166 -13.58 -15.68 -20.51
CA ASN A 166 -13.48 -14.22 -20.69
C ASN A 166 -13.65 -13.82 -22.15
N SER A 167 -14.82 -14.08 -22.73
CA SER A 167 -15.12 -13.79 -24.15
C SER A 167 -14.97 -12.31 -24.48
N LYS A 168 -15.29 -11.42 -23.54
CA LYS A 168 -15.17 -9.97 -23.66
C LYS A 168 -13.77 -9.43 -23.38
N LYS A 169 -12.79 -10.29 -23.04
CA LYS A 169 -11.40 -9.92 -22.70
C LYS A 169 -11.31 -8.82 -21.63
N TRP A 170 -12.23 -8.82 -20.67
CA TRP A 170 -12.21 -7.88 -19.56
C TRP A 170 -11.04 -8.19 -18.63
N ASN A 171 -10.28 -7.17 -18.25
CA ASN A 171 -9.22 -7.27 -17.25
C ASN A 171 -9.52 -6.29 -16.13
N GLY A 172 -9.31 -6.71 -14.89
CA GLY A 172 -9.65 -5.90 -13.74
C GLY A 172 -9.95 -6.73 -12.52
N THR A 173 -10.22 -6.03 -11.42
CA THR A 173 -10.64 -6.62 -10.15
C THR A 173 -11.94 -5.94 -9.72
N ILE A 174 -12.91 -6.74 -9.28
CA ILE A 174 -14.10 -6.28 -8.57
C ILE A 174 -14.03 -6.86 -7.17
N VAL A 175 -14.15 -6.00 -6.17
CA VAL A 175 -14.21 -6.40 -4.76
C VAL A 175 -15.50 -5.87 -4.16
N SER A 176 -16.24 -6.72 -3.46
CA SER A 176 -17.54 -6.39 -2.84
C SER A 176 -17.65 -7.03 -1.46
N PHE A 177 -17.96 -6.24 -0.44
CA PHE A 177 -18.23 -6.72 0.92
C PHE A 177 -19.03 -5.67 1.71
N THR A 178 -19.54 -6.07 2.87
CA THR A 178 -20.27 -5.19 3.78
C THR A 178 -19.48 -4.93 5.05
N LEU A 179 -19.65 -3.74 5.63
CA LEU A 179 -19.16 -3.41 6.96
C LEU A 179 -20.16 -2.52 7.73
N GLU A 180 -20.08 -2.51 9.05
CA GLU A 180 -20.78 -1.49 9.86
C GLU A 180 -20.06 -0.14 9.80
N GLY A 181 -20.77 0.92 9.40
CA GLY A 181 -20.20 2.26 9.26
C GLY A 181 -21.21 3.37 9.51
N ASP A 182 -20.72 4.54 9.91
CA ASP A 182 -21.53 5.77 9.94
C ASP A 182 -21.33 6.49 8.60
N TYR A 183 -22.20 6.16 7.65
CA TYR A 183 -22.14 6.67 6.28
C TYR A 183 -22.24 8.19 6.22
N PHE A 184 -23.18 8.80 6.97
CA PHE A 184 -23.47 10.23 6.86
C PHE A 184 -22.30 11.08 7.32
N ARG A 185 -21.63 10.72 8.42
CA ARG A 185 -20.46 11.44 8.89
C ARG A 185 -19.18 11.10 8.12
N ALA A 186 -19.10 9.91 7.50
CA ALA A 186 -17.93 9.50 6.72
C ALA A 186 -17.93 10.05 5.29
N PHE A 187 -19.10 10.18 4.67
CA PHE A 187 -19.22 10.52 3.24
C PHE A 187 -18.53 11.83 2.82
N PRO A 188 -18.64 12.95 3.57
CA PRO A 188 -17.92 14.18 3.21
C PRO A 188 -16.40 13.98 3.12
N LYS A 189 -15.83 13.21 4.07
CA LYS A 189 -14.39 12.89 4.12
C LYS A 189 -13.96 11.95 2.98
N ILE A 190 -14.84 11.01 2.63
CA ILE A 190 -14.64 10.10 1.49
C ILE A 190 -14.62 10.90 0.18
N LEU A 191 -15.59 11.80 0.00
CA LEU A 191 -15.68 12.64 -1.17
C LEU A 191 -14.45 13.56 -1.29
N GLU A 192 -14.01 14.17 -0.19
CA GLU A 192 -12.80 14.98 -0.13
C GLU A 192 -11.56 14.17 -0.51
N TYR A 193 -11.39 12.97 0.06
CA TYR A 193 -10.26 12.11 -0.28
C TYR A 193 -10.24 11.72 -1.77
N ILE A 194 -11.41 11.39 -2.35
CA ILE A 194 -11.50 11.06 -3.78
C ILE A 194 -11.18 12.29 -4.64
N LYS A 195 -11.63 13.49 -4.26
CA LYS A 195 -11.27 14.74 -4.93
C LYS A 195 -9.77 14.99 -4.89
N LEU A 196 -9.14 14.86 -3.71
CA LEU A 196 -7.68 14.99 -3.57
C LEU A 196 -6.93 13.93 -4.37
N SER A 197 -7.45 12.70 -4.42
CA SER A 197 -6.89 11.62 -5.24
C SER A 197 -6.96 11.94 -6.74
N ALA A 198 -8.09 12.48 -7.22
CA ALA A 198 -8.24 12.91 -8.61
C ALA A 198 -7.34 14.10 -8.98
N LEU A 199 -7.02 14.96 -8.01
CA LEU A 199 -6.08 16.07 -8.17
C LEU A 199 -4.65 15.55 -8.37
N VAL A 200 -4.19 14.59 -7.57
CA VAL A 200 -2.84 14.04 -7.71
C VAL A 200 -2.71 13.02 -8.85
N ALA A 201 -3.82 12.41 -9.27
CA ALA A 201 -3.88 11.46 -10.39
C ALA A 201 -4.78 11.99 -11.52
N PRO A 202 -4.38 13.06 -12.25
CA PRO A 202 -5.18 13.66 -13.31
C PRO A 202 -5.41 12.72 -14.52
N TYR A 203 -4.68 11.61 -14.57
CA TYR A 203 -4.79 10.55 -15.57
C TYR A 203 -5.84 9.48 -15.22
N ALA A 204 -6.41 9.50 -14.01
CA ALA A 204 -7.40 8.53 -13.56
C ALA A 204 -8.84 9.01 -13.83
N ASN A 205 -9.71 8.07 -14.21
CA ASN A 205 -11.15 8.22 -14.08
C ASN A 205 -11.56 7.61 -12.74
N ILE A 206 -12.22 8.38 -11.88
CA ILE A 206 -12.79 7.88 -10.62
C ILE A 206 -14.27 8.24 -10.57
N THR A 207 -15.13 7.23 -10.54
CA THR A 207 -16.58 7.40 -10.43
C THR A 207 -17.05 6.89 -9.07
N LEU A 208 -17.68 7.76 -8.29
CA LEU A 208 -18.33 7.42 -7.03
C LEU A 208 -19.85 7.43 -7.24
N ILE A 209 -20.50 6.34 -6.88
CA ILE A 209 -21.96 6.22 -6.82
C ILE A 209 -22.32 6.05 -5.36
N ASP A 210 -23.01 7.04 -4.83
CA ASP A 210 -23.34 7.12 -3.40
C ASP A 210 -24.60 6.31 -3.04
N ALA A 211 -24.95 6.26 -1.76
CA ALA A 211 -26.08 5.45 -1.29
C ALA A 211 -27.45 5.94 -1.78
N TYR A 212 -27.51 7.15 -2.34
CA TYR A 212 -28.70 7.75 -2.93
C TYR A 212 -28.73 7.65 -4.45
N GLY A 213 -27.74 6.98 -5.06
CA GLY A 213 -27.59 6.85 -6.50
C GLY A 213 -27.04 8.10 -7.18
N ARG A 214 -26.52 9.08 -6.43
CA ARG A 214 -25.83 10.24 -7.02
C ARG A 214 -24.51 9.78 -7.62
N LEU A 215 -24.32 10.07 -8.89
CA LEU A 215 -23.09 9.79 -9.62
C LEU A 215 -22.20 11.03 -9.57
N ILE A 216 -21.02 10.87 -8.96
CA ILE A 216 -19.97 11.87 -8.89
C ILE A 216 -18.79 11.33 -9.68
N ARG A 217 -18.39 12.05 -10.74
CA ARG A 217 -17.35 11.58 -11.66
C ARG A 217 -16.20 12.57 -11.76
N PHE A 218 -15.01 12.09 -11.46
CA PHE A 218 -13.75 12.76 -11.70
C PHE A 218 -13.13 12.16 -12.96
N SER A 219 -13.32 12.81 -14.11
CA SER A 219 -12.81 12.33 -15.41
C SER A 219 -11.36 12.73 -15.60
N ARG A 220 -10.50 11.89 -16.17
CA ARG A 220 -9.11 12.26 -16.47
C ARG A 220 -9.01 13.46 -17.42
N SER A 221 -7.98 14.29 -17.26
CA SER A 221 -7.65 15.38 -18.19
C SER A 221 -6.40 15.10 -19.02
N THR A 222 -5.61 14.08 -18.64
CA THR A 222 -4.41 13.67 -19.37
C THR A 222 -4.35 12.15 -19.53
N VAL A 223 -3.55 11.70 -20.50
CA VAL A 223 -3.20 10.28 -20.71
C VAL A 223 -1.73 10.00 -20.35
N GLN A 224 -1.00 11.03 -19.92
CA GLN A 224 0.36 10.89 -19.43
C GLN A 224 0.32 10.39 -17.99
N MET A 225 1.04 9.31 -17.72
CA MET A 225 1.25 8.79 -16.37
C MET A 225 2.69 9.04 -15.92
N PRO A 226 2.95 9.09 -14.59
CA PRO A 226 4.30 9.07 -14.08
C PRO A 226 4.97 7.75 -14.45
N ASN A 227 6.31 7.75 -14.48
CA ASN A 227 7.05 6.51 -14.67
C ASN A 227 6.81 5.59 -13.47
N PRO A 228 6.55 4.29 -13.68
CA PRO A 228 6.31 3.38 -12.56
C PRO A 228 7.57 3.29 -11.68
N PRO A 229 7.38 3.15 -10.36
CA PRO A 229 8.51 2.97 -9.45
C PRO A 229 9.22 1.67 -9.75
N LYS A 230 10.50 1.59 -9.38
CA LYS A 230 11.34 0.40 -9.58
C LYS A 230 11.72 -0.21 -8.26
N GLU A 231 11.83 -1.52 -8.25
CA GLU A 231 12.40 -2.25 -7.13
C GLU A 231 13.88 -1.89 -6.97
N THR A 232 14.32 -1.74 -5.73
CA THR A 232 15.73 -1.51 -5.38
C THR A 232 16.20 -2.45 -4.27
N LEU A 233 17.51 -2.59 -4.15
CA LEU A 233 18.15 -3.16 -2.97
C LEU A 233 18.17 -2.13 -1.81
N PRO A 234 18.29 -2.59 -0.56
CA PRO A 234 18.50 -1.73 0.60
C PRO A 234 19.80 -0.93 0.48
N HIS A 235 19.77 0.34 0.87
CA HIS A 235 20.99 1.16 0.95
C HIS A 235 21.70 0.93 2.29
N PRO A 236 23.04 0.77 2.33
CA PRO A 236 23.81 0.48 3.54
C PRO A 236 23.53 1.40 4.76
N HIS A 237 23.39 2.71 4.56
CA HIS A 237 23.05 3.63 5.67
C HIS A 237 21.70 3.36 6.34
N GLY A 238 20.78 2.65 5.68
CA GLY A 238 19.43 2.38 6.19
C GLY A 238 19.22 1.00 6.79
N VAL A 239 20.24 0.13 6.77
CA VAL A 239 20.08 -1.27 7.18
C VAL A 239 20.24 -1.42 8.69
N ASP A 240 19.55 -2.36 9.32
CA ASP A 240 19.79 -2.75 10.70
C ASP A 240 20.36 -4.18 10.80
N VAL A 241 20.70 -4.60 12.02
CA VAL A 241 21.35 -5.89 12.27
C VAL A 241 20.44 -7.05 11.84
N GLU A 242 19.13 -6.94 12.07
CA GLU A 242 18.16 -7.98 11.71
C GLU A 242 18.03 -8.10 10.18
N MET A 243 17.99 -6.98 9.46
CA MET A 243 18.00 -6.97 8.00
C MET A 243 19.28 -7.59 7.45
N VAL A 244 20.46 -7.18 7.95
CA VAL A 244 21.74 -7.76 7.48
C VAL A 244 21.80 -9.25 7.79
N LYS A 245 21.30 -9.69 8.95
CA LYS A 245 21.22 -11.10 9.32
C LYS A 245 20.33 -11.90 8.37
N ARG A 246 19.12 -11.42 8.06
CA ARG A 246 18.23 -12.08 7.08
C ARG A 246 18.88 -12.16 5.71
N LEU A 247 19.46 -11.06 5.23
CA LEU A 247 20.17 -11.05 3.96
C LEU A 247 21.34 -12.04 3.98
N ALA A 248 22.07 -12.15 5.10
CA ALA A 248 23.15 -13.11 5.25
C ALA A 248 22.64 -14.57 5.22
N GLU A 249 21.53 -14.86 5.88
CA GLU A 249 20.86 -16.17 5.88
C GLU A 249 20.37 -16.59 4.47
N GLU A 250 19.83 -15.66 3.70
CA GLU A 250 19.42 -15.89 2.31
C GLU A 250 20.63 -16.12 1.37
N ASN A 251 21.80 -15.59 1.74
CA ASN A 251 23.00 -15.57 0.92
C ASN A 251 24.16 -16.40 1.49
N ARG A 252 23.87 -17.39 2.35
CA ARG A 252 24.87 -18.18 3.11
C ARG A 252 26.00 -18.78 2.29
N LYS A 253 25.76 -19.09 1.00
CA LYS A 253 26.74 -19.74 0.11
C LYS A 253 27.60 -18.74 -0.68
N ARG A 254 27.34 -17.43 -0.57
CA ARG A 254 28.10 -16.39 -1.29
C ARG A 254 29.35 -16.01 -0.49
N THR A 255 30.34 -15.47 -1.18
CA THR A 255 31.48 -14.78 -0.55
C THR A 255 31.03 -13.42 -0.02
N LEU A 256 31.72 -12.88 0.99
CA LEU A 256 31.39 -11.57 1.57
C LEU A 256 31.41 -10.45 0.52
N ILE A 257 32.37 -10.45 -0.40
CA ILE A 257 32.42 -9.45 -1.46
C ILE A 257 31.22 -9.54 -2.41
N SER A 258 30.77 -10.76 -2.74
CA SER A 258 29.60 -11.00 -3.58
C SER A 258 28.31 -10.62 -2.86
N PHE A 259 28.23 -10.91 -1.56
CA PHE A 259 27.12 -10.50 -0.70
C PHE A 259 26.97 -8.98 -0.67
N LEU A 260 28.05 -8.25 -0.33
CA LEU A 260 28.00 -6.80 -0.22
C LEU A 260 27.62 -6.13 -1.54
N THR A 261 28.11 -6.65 -2.67
CA THR A 261 27.84 -6.07 -4.00
C THR A 261 26.46 -6.41 -4.57
N ARG A 262 25.86 -7.54 -4.17
CA ARG A 262 24.57 -8.01 -4.72
C ARG A 262 23.38 -7.80 -3.80
N SER A 263 23.60 -7.56 -2.52
CA SER A 263 22.54 -7.41 -1.52
C SER A 263 22.29 -5.96 -1.12
N PHE A 264 23.19 -5.03 -1.47
CA PHE A 264 23.05 -3.63 -1.12
C PHE A 264 23.16 -2.71 -2.34
N HIS A 265 22.38 -1.65 -2.32
CA HIS A 265 22.37 -0.63 -3.36
C HIS A 265 23.60 0.26 -3.27
N ARG A 266 24.17 0.64 -4.43
CA ARG A 266 25.33 1.53 -4.55
C ARG A 266 26.63 0.99 -3.91
N VAL A 267 26.76 -0.33 -3.79
CA VAL A 267 27.97 -0.97 -3.25
C VAL A 267 28.76 -1.68 -4.34
N GLY A 268 29.95 -1.15 -4.66
CA GLY A 268 30.89 -1.72 -5.63
C GLY A 268 31.97 -2.59 -4.97
N LYS A 269 32.72 -3.35 -5.77
CA LYS A 269 33.79 -4.23 -5.28
C LYS A 269 34.84 -3.49 -4.44
N GLU A 270 35.29 -2.32 -4.90
CA GLU A 270 36.29 -1.52 -4.17
C GLU A 270 35.80 -1.07 -2.79
N THR A 271 34.57 -0.58 -2.73
CA THR A 271 33.92 -0.19 -1.48
C THR A 271 33.78 -1.38 -0.54
N SER A 272 33.33 -2.53 -1.06
CA SER A 272 33.25 -3.78 -0.29
C SER A 272 34.61 -4.19 0.27
N SER A 273 35.66 -4.20 -0.54
CA SER A 273 37.01 -4.53 -0.09
C SER A 273 37.52 -3.59 0.99
N ARG A 274 37.21 -2.28 0.89
CA ARG A 274 37.59 -1.29 1.90
C ARG A 274 36.90 -1.54 3.24
N ILE A 275 35.60 -1.79 3.23
CA ILE A 275 34.81 -2.08 4.44
C ILE A 275 35.27 -3.40 5.08
N LEU A 276 35.46 -4.44 4.29
CA LEU A 276 35.94 -5.73 4.80
C LEU A 276 37.35 -5.63 5.37
N GLY A 277 38.22 -4.84 4.75
CA GLY A 277 39.56 -4.54 5.26
C GLY A 277 39.55 -3.84 6.62
N GLN A 278 38.63 -2.88 6.84
CA GLN A 278 38.46 -2.23 8.15
C GLN A 278 38.07 -3.20 9.26
N LEU A 279 37.41 -4.30 8.90
CA LEU A 279 36.92 -5.33 9.82
C LEU A 279 37.86 -6.54 9.93
N ASN A 280 38.98 -6.54 9.20
CA ASN A 280 39.88 -7.71 9.05
C ASN A 280 39.14 -8.98 8.57
N LEU A 281 38.10 -8.81 7.74
CA LEU A 281 37.36 -9.92 7.13
C LEU A 281 37.88 -10.19 5.72
N SER A 282 38.09 -11.47 5.38
CA SER A 282 38.51 -11.84 4.03
C SER A 282 37.35 -11.67 3.03
N PRO A 283 37.58 -11.04 1.85
CA PRO A 283 36.59 -10.95 0.77
C PRO A 283 35.99 -12.29 0.35
N ASP A 284 36.77 -13.37 0.48
CA ASP A 284 36.43 -14.72 0.04
C ASP A 284 35.77 -15.56 1.15
N THR A 285 35.72 -15.06 2.39
CA THR A 285 34.97 -15.71 3.48
C THR A 285 33.53 -15.94 3.06
N VAL A 286 32.98 -17.10 3.40
CA VAL A 286 31.62 -17.44 3.06
C VAL A 286 30.68 -16.81 4.08
N VAL A 287 29.60 -16.17 3.62
CA VAL A 287 28.65 -15.43 4.48
C VAL A 287 28.10 -16.30 5.60
N GLY A 288 27.84 -17.58 5.33
CA GLY A 288 27.31 -18.52 6.32
C GLY A 288 28.27 -18.90 7.44
N GLU A 289 29.53 -18.47 7.37
CA GLU A 289 30.56 -18.67 8.41
C GLU A 289 30.60 -17.50 9.40
N LEU A 290 29.93 -16.38 9.11
CA LEU A 290 29.92 -15.21 9.99
C LEU A 290 29.22 -15.51 11.32
N GLY A 291 29.89 -15.16 12.41
CA GLY A 291 29.27 -15.10 13.74
C GLY A 291 28.34 -13.89 13.91
N LEU A 292 27.50 -13.93 14.94
CA LEU A 292 26.58 -12.81 15.25
C LEU A 292 27.34 -11.50 15.52
N ASP A 293 28.46 -11.56 16.24
CA ASP A 293 29.28 -10.37 16.52
C ASP A 293 29.89 -9.78 15.24
N GLU A 294 30.26 -10.61 14.28
CA GLU A 294 30.76 -10.16 12.99
C GLU A 294 29.68 -9.50 12.16
N ILE A 295 28.45 -10.02 12.19
CA ILE A 295 27.28 -9.40 11.55
C ILE A 295 27.00 -8.02 12.17
N VAL A 296 27.07 -7.89 13.50
CA VAL A 296 26.89 -6.61 14.18
C VAL A 296 27.97 -5.61 13.78
N ARG A 297 29.24 -6.01 13.79
CA ARG A 297 30.37 -5.16 13.36
C ARG A 297 30.24 -4.75 11.89
N LEU A 298 29.88 -5.68 11.02
CA LEU A 298 29.63 -5.41 9.60
C LEU A 298 28.52 -4.38 9.42
N THR A 299 27.40 -4.55 10.15
CA THR A 299 26.28 -3.62 10.10
C THR A 299 26.69 -2.21 10.54
N GLN A 300 27.45 -2.09 11.63
CA GLN A 300 27.95 -0.79 12.10
C GLN A 300 28.89 -0.14 11.09
N ALA A 301 29.79 -0.92 10.47
CA ALA A 301 30.66 -0.42 9.42
C ALA A 301 29.87 0.07 8.19
N LEU A 302 28.82 -0.66 7.78
CA LEU A 302 27.92 -0.24 6.70
C LEU A 302 27.18 1.05 7.02
N LYS A 303 26.73 1.25 8.26
CA LYS A 303 26.04 2.48 8.66
C LYS A 303 26.95 3.71 8.67
N ASN A 304 28.18 3.54 9.15
CA ASN A 304 29.10 4.64 9.43
C ASN A 304 30.07 4.94 8.28
N TYR A 305 29.96 4.25 7.15
CA TYR A 305 30.82 4.47 6.01
C TYR A 305 30.31 5.61 5.12
N ASP A 306 31.00 6.75 5.13
CA ASP A 306 30.59 7.97 4.40
C ASP A 306 30.85 7.92 2.88
N GLY A 307 31.53 6.89 2.38
CA GLY A 307 31.94 6.81 0.98
C GLY A 307 30.89 6.22 0.04
N PHE A 308 29.64 6.00 0.50
CA PHE A 308 28.56 5.53 -0.36
C PHE A 308 28.00 6.67 -1.23
N LEU A 309 27.62 6.34 -2.45
CA LEU A 309 26.81 7.25 -3.25
C LEU A 309 25.40 7.31 -2.64
N PRO A 310 24.72 8.47 -2.70
CA PRO A 310 23.34 8.53 -2.25
C PRO A 310 22.46 7.52 -3.02
N PRO A 311 21.39 7.01 -2.39
CA PRO A 311 20.41 6.18 -3.06
C PRO A 311 19.95 6.78 -4.39
N ASP A 312 19.85 5.93 -5.42
CA ASP A 312 19.27 6.33 -6.70
C ASP A 312 17.80 6.72 -6.53
N ALA A 313 17.44 7.93 -6.95
CA ALA A 313 16.07 8.41 -6.90
C ALA A 313 15.25 8.08 -8.15
N SER A 314 15.88 7.57 -9.22
CA SER A 314 15.17 7.11 -10.43
C SER A 314 14.32 5.85 -10.18
N ILE A 315 14.39 5.29 -8.98
CA ILE A 315 13.52 4.23 -8.49
C ILE A 315 12.16 4.76 -8.02
N LEU A 316 12.08 6.07 -7.73
CA LEU A 316 10.86 6.73 -7.29
C LEU A 316 9.98 7.11 -8.49
N SER A 317 8.70 7.27 -8.21
CA SER A 317 7.64 7.71 -9.08
C SER A 317 7.05 9.01 -8.51
N PRO A 318 7.69 10.16 -8.74
CA PRO A 318 7.08 11.46 -8.43
C PRO A 318 5.88 11.70 -9.35
N ILE A 319 4.92 12.52 -8.91
CA ILE A 319 3.83 13.00 -9.77
C ILE A 319 4.42 13.80 -10.93
N GLY A 320 5.38 14.68 -10.62
CA GLY A 320 6.03 15.56 -11.57
C GLY A 320 5.25 16.86 -11.78
N GLU A 321 5.99 17.94 -12.06
CA GLU A 321 5.44 19.30 -12.14
C GLU A 321 4.29 19.43 -13.15
N ALA A 322 4.43 18.80 -14.32
CA ALA A 322 3.42 18.87 -15.37
C ALA A 322 2.10 18.23 -14.96
N LEU A 323 2.14 17.02 -14.37
CA LEU A 323 0.94 16.31 -13.94
C LEU A 323 0.31 16.98 -12.73
N LEU A 324 1.11 17.41 -11.74
CA LEU A 324 0.60 18.10 -10.57
C LEU A 324 -0.07 19.43 -10.95
N LYS A 325 0.53 20.19 -11.87
CA LYS A 325 -0.06 21.41 -12.41
C LYS A 325 -1.39 21.14 -13.13
N GLU A 326 -1.43 20.10 -13.95
CA GLU A 326 -2.64 19.69 -14.69
C GLU A 326 -3.78 19.30 -13.74
N GLY A 327 -3.49 18.49 -12.72
CA GLY A 327 -4.49 18.07 -11.73
C GLY A 327 -5.02 19.22 -10.88
N ILE A 328 -4.15 20.11 -10.42
CA ILE A 328 -4.57 21.33 -9.69
C ILE A 328 -5.45 22.22 -10.57
N LYS A 329 -5.04 22.47 -11.82
CA LYS A 329 -5.79 23.31 -12.74
C LYS A 329 -7.18 22.75 -13.01
N LYS A 330 -7.27 21.44 -13.22
CA LYS A 330 -8.49 20.70 -13.52
C LYS A 330 -9.48 20.69 -12.35
N GLU A 331 -9.01 20.40 -11.13
CA GLU A 331 -9.92 20.20 -9.98
C GLU A 331 -10.23 21.48 -9.20
N LEU A 332 -9.35 22.49 -9.25
CA LEU A 332 -9.49 23.72 -8.47
C LEU A 332 -9.74 24.99 -9.30
N GLU A 333 -9.48 24.97 -10.62
CA GLU A 333 -9.61 26.12 -11.52
C GLU A 333 -9.05 27.44 -10.91
N PRO A 334 -7.76 27.48 -10.50
CA PRO A 334 -7.19 28.65 -9.84
C PRO A 334 -6.82 29.78 -10.82
N GLU A 335 -6.70 31.00 -10.31
CA GLU A 335 -6.17 32.15 -11.06
C GLU A 335 -4.64 32.14 -11.11
N VAL A 336 -4.00 31.74 -10.00
CA VAL A 336 -2.55 31.66 -9.86
C VAL A 336 -2.17 30.23 -9.49
N LEU A 337 -1.16 29.69 -10.16
CA LEU A 337 -0.65 28.33 -9.95
C LEU A 337 0.87 28.27 -10.13
N ALA A 338 1.57 27.82 -9.09
CA ALA A 338 2.99 27.50 -9.12
C ALA A 338 3.21 26.07 -8.64
N VAL A 339 4.12 25.34 -9.29
CA VAL A 339 4.48 23.97 -8.92
C VAL A 339 6.00 23.83 -9.05
N GLU A 340 6.63 23.16 -8.09
CA GLU A 340 8.07 22.87 -8.08
C GLU A 340 8.33 21.45 -7.58
N SER A 341 9.22 20.73 -8.26
CA SER A 341 9.72 19.43 -7.83
C SER A 341 11.19 19.55 -7.41
N ARG A 342 11.49 19.23 -6.15
CA ARG A 342 12.84 19.36 -5.61
C ARG A 342 13.75 18.26 -6.14
N LYS A 343 15.06 18.55 -6.15
CA LYS A 343 16.06 17.50 -6.40
C LYS A 343 15.93 16.39 -5.34
N PRO A 344 16.12 15.12 -5.73
CA PRO A 344 16.04 14.03 -4.77
C PRO A 344 17.05 14.14 -3.65
N GLN A 345 16.65 13.68 -2.46
CA GLN A 345 17.49 13.59 -1.28
C GLN A 345 17.39 12.18 -0.69
N ALA A 346 18.18 11.90 0.35
CA ALA A 346 18.13 10.63 1.05
C ALA A 346 18.13 10.84 2.55
N TYR A 347 17.36 10.00 3.25
CA TYR A 347 17.29 9.97 4.70
C TYR A 347 17.25 8.53 5.17
N SER A 348 18.14 8.16 6.10
CA SER A 348 18.26 6.79 6.63
C SER A 348 18.29 5.71 5.53
N GLY A 349 19.03 5.96 4.44
CA GLY A 349 19.14 5.03 3.30
C GLY A 349 17.94 4.99 2.35
N HIS A 350 16.91 5.79 2.57
CA HIS A 350 15.75 5.88 1.68
C HIS A 350 15.81 7.15 0.83
N PRO A 351 15.76 7.04 -0.51
CA PRO A 351 15.59 8.22 -1.36
C PRO A 351 14.19 8.80 -1.18
N PHE A 352 14.09 10.12 -1.24
CA PHE A 352 12.82 10.84 -1.27
C PHE A 352 12.89 12.06 -2.18
N ILE A 353 11.73 12.48 -2.69
CA ILE A 353 11.53 13.70 -3.48
C ILE A 353 10.37 14.46 -2.83
N VAL A 354 10.49 15.78 -2.78
CA VAL A 354 9.43 16.67 -2.27
C VAL A 354 8.90 17.48 -3.44
N GLU A 355 7.59 17.45 -3.63
CA GLU A 355 6.87 18.22 -4.66
C GLU A 355 5.88 19.15 -3.99
N VAL A 356 5.82 20.39 -4.45
CA VAL A 356 4.98 21.44 -3.85
C VAL A 356 4.18 22.11 -4.95
N GLY A 357 2.88 22.26 -4.72
CA GLY A 357 1.98 23.05 -5.57
C GLY A 357 1.27 24.11 -4.74
N ILE A 358 1.23 25.34 -5.24
CA ILE A 358 0.52 26.47 -4.61
C ILE A 358 -0.51 26.99 -5.62
N ALA A 359 -1.77 27.08 -5.20
CA ALA A 359 -2.88 27.55 -6.00
C ALA A 359 -3.66 28.65 -5.26
N TYR A 360 -4.09 29.69 -5.97
CA TYR A 360 -4.82 30.82 -5.38
C TYR A 360 -5.89 31.37 -6.34
N GLY A 361 -7.00 31.85 -5.77
CA GLY A 361 -8.11 32.47 -6.51
C GLY A 361 -9.01 31.48 -7.25
N GLY A 362 -9.85 31.98 -8.15
CA GLY A 362 -10.71 31.16 -8.99
C GLY A 362 -11.81 30.43 -8.23
N ARG A 363 -11.95 29.11 -8.45
CA ARG A 363 -12.97 28.28 -7.79
C ARG A 363 -12.54 27.66 -6.47
N ILE A 364 -11.43 28.12 -5.90
CA ILE A 364 -10.98 27.68 -4.58
C ILE A 364 -11.91 28.29 -3.53
N THR A 365 -12.72 27.45 -2.88
CA THR A 365 -13.58 27.90 -1.78
C THR A 365 -12.72 28.24 -0.55
N PRO A 366 -12.90 29.42 0.06
CA PRO A 366 -12.29 29.73 1.34
C PRO A 366 -12.76 28.72 2.40
N PRO A 367 -11.86 28.18 3.22
CA PRO A 367 -12.26 27.34 4.35
C PRO A 367 -13.12 28.15 5.32
N GLU A 368 -14.16 27.53 5.89
CA GLU A 368 -15.13 28.18 6.78
C GLU A 368 -14.47 28.81 8.02
N ASP A 369 -13.30 28.29 8.45
CA ASP A 369 -12.54 28.75 9.61
C ASP A 369 -11.36 29.69 9.27
N GLY A 370 -11.22 30.15 8.02
CA GLY A 370 -10.19 31.12 7.60
C GLY A 370 -8.74 30.62 7.58
N ASN A 371 -8.49 29.35 7.93
CA ASN A 371 -7.16 28.74 7.88
C ASN A 371 -6.83 28.23 6.47
N ALA A 372 -5.77 28.69 5.85
CA ALA A 372 -5.29 28.14 4.58
C ALA A 372 -5.14 26.61 4.67
N ILE A 373 -5.67 25.89 3.68
CA ILE A 373 -5.34 24.47 3.46
C ILE A 373 -3.96 24.48 2.81
N ILE A 374 -2.92 24.21 3.61
CA ILE A 374 -1.53 24.07 3.14
C ILE A 374 -1.30 22.64 2.67
#